data_AF-A0A836V473-F1
#
_entry.id   AF-A0A836V473-F1
#
_cell.length_a   1.000
_cell.length_b   1.000
_cell.length_c   1.000
_cell.angle_alpha   90.00
_cell.angle_beta   90.00
_cell.angle_gamma   90.00
#
_symmetry.space_group_name_H-M   'P 1'
#
loop_
_entity.id
_entity.type
_entity.pdbx_description
1 polymer ?
#
loop_
_entity_poly.entity_id
_entity_poly.type
_entity_poly.pdbx_seq_one_letter_code
_entity_poly.pdbx_strand_id
1 'polypeptide(L)' 'TLLFSEVVNLHPVAIMTAILVFGGLWGLLGVFFAIPLATLVHAVLVAWPRTTQQPVA' A
#
# COMPACT_ATOMS: atom_id res chain seq x y z
N THR A 1 13.92 16.01 2.81
CA THR A 1 12.68 16.10 3.61
C THR A 1 11.42 16.09 2.76
N LEU A 2 11.41 16.67 1.54
CA LEU A 2 10.27 16.55 0.61
C LEU A 2 10.19 15.19 -0.11
N LEU A 3 11.32 14.61 -0.53
CA LEU A 3 11.38 13.36 -1.31
C LEU A 3 10.93 12.08 -0.57
N PHE A 4 10.75 12.13 0.76
CA PHE A 4 10.32 10.98 1.56
C PHE A 4 8.87 11.11 2.05
N SER A 5 8.28 12.31 1.95
CA SER A 5 6.89 12.54 2.34
C SER A 5 5.90 12.18 1.22
N GLU A 6 6.33 12.19 -0.04
CA GLU A 6 5.51 11.76 -1.17
C GLU A 6 5.26 10.24 -1.19
N VAL A 7 6.27 9.43 -0.82
CA VAL A 7 6.18 7.96 -0.84
C VAL A 7 5.61 7.39 0.48
N VAL A 8 5.88 8.04 1.62
CA VAL A 8 5.58 7.47 2.95
C VAL A 8 4.24 7.92 3.55
N ASN A 9 3.54 8.89 2.95
CA ASN A 9 2.18 9.26 3.40
C ASN A 9 1.16 8.13 3.17
N LEU A 10 1.48 7.18 2.28
CA LEU A 10 0.57 6.08 1.95
C LEU A 10 0.41 5.06 3.08
N HIS A 11 1.35 4.91 4.01
CA HIS A 11 1.32 3.78 4.94
C HIS A 11 0.15 3.82 5.95
N PRO A 12 -0.17 4.96 6.60
CA PRO A 12 -1.33 5.05 7.49
C PRO A 12 -2.65 5.20 6.74
N VAL A 13 -2.64 5.95 5.63
CA VAL A 13 -3.82 6.17 4.79
C VAL A 13 -4.26 4.86 4.13
N ALA A 14 -3.34 4.06 3.59
CA ALA A 14 -3.68 2.78 2.96
C ALA A 14 -4.34 1.81 3.95
N ILE A 15 -3.88 1.78 5.21
CA ILE A 15 -4.48 0.97 6.26
C ILE A 15 -5.89 1.49 6.59
N MET A 16 -6.05 2.81 6.75
CA MET A 16 -7.37 3.44 6.98
C MET A 16 -8.35 3.17 5.82
N THR A 17 -7.89 3.31 4.57
CA THR A 17 -8.71 3.04 3.38
C THR A 17 -9.06 1.56 3.26
N ALA A 18 -8.13 0.65 3.55
CA ALA A 18 -8.42 -0.80 3.56
C ALA A 18 -9.50 -1.16 4.60
N ILE A 19 -9.44 -0.56 5.81
CA ILE A 19 -10.45 -0.79 6.85
C ILE A 19 -11.79 -0.15 6.48
N LEU A 20 -11.81 1.04 5.90
CA LEU A 20 -13.05 1.71 5.46
C LEU A 20 -13.74 0.99 4.31
N VAL A 21 -12.97 0.56 3.30
CA VAL A 21 -13.52 -0.14 2.13
C VAL A 21 -13.96 -1.55 2.51
N PHE A 22 -13.13 -2.34 3.18
CA PHE A 22 -13.50 -3.74 3.49
C PHE A 22 -14.39 -3.84 4.73
N GLY A 23 -14.10 -3.07 5.79
CA GLY A 23 -14.93 -3.01 6.98
C GLY A 23 -16.29 -2.35 6.73
N GLY A 24 -16.39 -1.39 5.81
CA GLY A 24 -17.67 -0.78 5.41
C GLY A 24 -18.50 -1.66 4.47
N LEU A 25 -17.87 -2.42 3.57
CA LEU A 25 -18.57 -3.23 2.57
C LEU A 25 -19.02 -4.61 3.11
N TRP A 26 -18.29 -5.18 4.10
CA TRP A 26 -18.58 -6.52 4.66
C TRP A 26 -18.67 -6.56 6.20
N GLY A 27 -18.58 -5.44 6.90
CA GLY A 27 -18.62 -5.40 8.37
C GLY A 27 -17.36 -6.02 9.01
N LEU A 28 -17.51 -6.68 10.16
CA LEU A 28 -16.40 -7.26 10.93
C LEU A 28 -15.53 -8.26 10.12
N LEU A 29 -16.12 -8.98 9.17
CA LEU A 29 -15.39 -9.96 8.34
C LEU A 29 -14.43 -9.29 7.35
N GLY A 30 -14.72 -8.06 6.93
CA GLY A 30 -13.83 -7.28 6.06
C GLY A 30 -12.52 -6.88 6.75
N VAL A 31 -12.51 -6.75 8.08
CA VAL A 31 -11.30 -6.43 8.85
C VAL A 31 -10.26 -7.55 8.77
N PHE A 32 -10.71 -8.82 8.75
CA PHE A 32 -9.81 -9.97 8.56
C PHE A 32 -9.15 -9.98 7.17
N PHE A 33 -9.86 -9.50 6.15
CA PHE A 33 -9.35 -9.41 4.78
C PHE A 33 -8.35 -8.27 4.57
N ALA A 34 -8.25 -7.30 5.49
CA ALA A 34 -7.31 -6.19 5.41
C ALA A 34 -5.83 -6.66 5.42
N ILE A 35 -5.51 -7.73 6.16
CA ILE A 35 -4.17 -8.31 6.23
C ILE A 35 -3.72 -8.90 4.89
N PRO A 36 -4.47 -9.83 4.26
CA PRO A 36 -4.12 -10.33 2.94
C PRO A 36 -4.11 -9.22 1.87
N LEU A 37 -4.98 -8.20 1.98
CA LEU A 37 -4.97 -7.08 1.04
C LEU A 37 -3.74 -6.17 1.17
N ALA A 38 -3.30 -5.89 2.40
CA ALA A 38 -2.05 -5.16 2.63
C ALA A 38 -0.87 -5.91 2.00
N THR A 39 -0.90 -7.23 2.10
CA THR A 39 0.11 -8.10 1.47
C THR A 39 0.03 -8.05 -0.06
N LEU A 40 -1.18 -8.01 -0.63
CA LEU A 40 -1.40 -7.87 -2.08
C LEU A 40 -0.86 -6.53 -2.60
N VAL A 41 -1.22 -5.41 -1.96
CA VAL A 41 -0.75 -4.08 -2.35
C VAL A 41 0.78 -4.01 -2.24
N HIS A 42 1.35 -4.55 -1.18
CA HIS A 42 2.79 -4.63 -1.02
C HIS A 42 3.45 -5.47 -2.12
N ALA A 43 2.89 -6.64 -2.44
CA ALA A 43 3.39 -7.49 -3.51
C ALA A 43 3.35 -6.77 -4.87
N VAL A 44 2.28 -6.02 -5.16
CA VAL A 44 2.17 -5.21 -6.39
C VAL A 44 3.21 -4.09 -6.41
N LEU A 45 3.40 -3.36 -5.32
CA LEU A 45 4.42 -2.31 -5.22
C LEU A 45 5.85 -2.87 -5.35
N VAL A 46 6.10 -4.07 -4.83
CA VAL A 46 7.39 -4.77 -4.97
C VAL A 46 7.61 -5.27 -6.38
N ALA A 47 6.57 -5.84 -7.00
CA ALA A 47 6.60 -6.34 -8.38
C ALA A 47 6.61 -5.23 -9.42
N TRP A 48 6.28 -3.99 -9.04
CA TRP A 48 6.30 -2.87 -9.96
C TRP A 48 7.73 -2.64 -10.47
N PRO A 49 7.96 -2.70 -11.80
CA PRO A 49 9.27 -2.54 -12.39
C PRO A 49 9.80 -1.15 -12.04
N ARG A 50 10.81 -1.11 -11.17
CA ARG A 50 11.51 0.12 -10.84
C ARG A 50 12.51 0.31 -11.95
N THR A 51 12.28 1.32 -12.80
CA THR A 51 13.29 1.78 -13.77
C THR A 51 14.47 2.30 -12.96
N THR A 52 15.38 1.42 -12.58
CA THR A 52 16.68 1.78 -12.02
C THR A 52 17.41 2.51 -13.14
N GLN A 53 17.37 3.84 -13.14
CA GLN A 53 18.29 4.64 -13.92
C GLN A 53 19.69 4.29 -13.42
N GLN A 54 20.36 3.38 -14.13
CA GLN A 54 21.78 3.11 -13.97
C GLN A 54 22.51 4.44 -14.25
N PRO A 55 23.28 4.99 -13.29
CA PRO A 55 24.20 6.06 -13.59
C PRO A 55 25.26 5.47 -14.52
N VAL A 56 25.26 5.90 -15.77
CA VAL A 56 26.38 5.65 -16.67
C VAL A 56 27.62 6.36 -16.11
N ALA A 57 28.72 5.60 -16.14
CA ALA A 57 30.06 5.83 -15.60
C ALA A 57 30.58 7.26 -15.56
#